data_AF-A0A528A354-F1
#
_entry.id   AF-A0A528A354-F1
#
_cell.length_a   1.000
_cell.length_b   1.000
_cell.length_c   1.000
_cell.angle_alpha   90.00
_cell.angle_beta   90.00
_cell.angle_gamma   90.00
#
_symmetry.space_group_name_H-M   'P 1'
#
loop_
_entity.id
_entity.type
_entity.pdbx_description
1 polymer ?
#
loop_
_entity_poly.entity_id
_entity_poly.type
_entity_poly.pdbx_seq_one_letter_code
_entity_poly.pdbx_strand_id
1 'polypeptide(L)'
;MNIHMTPQRTPAETALIDAFSDRLSLLPGDGTVMLKRDDAIEAIKSGLPTRRIESWHYTDLRRLLSSVPEFDPAAAPKAIAPVVEGSAVLP
;
A
#
# COMPACT_ATOMS: atom_id res chain seq x y z
N MET A 1 -26.78 5.06 -22.62
CA MET A 1 -25.35 5.42 -22.66
C MET A 1 -24.85 5.39 -21.22
N ASN A 2 -24.16 4.33 -20.79
CA ASN A 2 -23.60 4.25 -19.43
C ASN A 2 -22.23 4.91 -19.45
N ILE A 3 -22.07 5.94 -18.63
CA ILE A 3 -20.81 6.66 -18.47
C ILE A 3 -20.04 5.93 -17.37
N HIS A 4 -19.00 5.19 -17.73
CA HIS A 4 -18.07 4.62 -16.76
C HIS A 4 -17.13 5.73 -16.31
N MET A 5 -17.51 6.50 -15.29
CA MET A 5 -16.58 7.41 -14.61
C MET A 5 -15.59 6.56 -13.83
N THR A 6 -14.33 6.54 -14.27
CA THR A 6 -13.23 6.11 -13.41
C THR A 6 -13.13 7.09 -12.24
N PRO A 7 -13.21 6.62 -10.98
CA PRO A 7 -13.08 7.49 -9.83
C PRO A 7 -11.74 8.23 -9.86
N GLN A 8 -11.77 9.55 -9.62
CA GLN A 8 -10.54 10.33 -9.53
C GLN A 8 -9.70 9.84 -8.33
N ARG A 9 -8.42 9.55 -8.59
CA ARG A 9 -7.46 9.16 -7.56
C ARG A 9 -7.17 10.31 -6.60
N THR A 10 -7.07 9.97 -5.32
CA THR A 10 -6.61 10.85 -4.25
C THR A 10 -5.08 11.04 -4.33
N PRO A 11 -4.53 12.09 -3.71
CA PRO A 11 -3.08 12.28 -3.64
C PRO A 11 -2.34 11.08 -3.01
N ALA A 12 -2.91 10.46 -1.98
CA ALA A 12 -2.32 9.29 -1.33
C ALA A 12 -2.32 8.05 -2.25
N GLU A 13 -3.40 7.80 -2.99
CA GLU A 13 -3.47 6.71 -3.98
C GLU A 13 -2.42 6.90 -5.07
N THR A 14 -2.29 8.12 -5.62
CA THR A 14 -1.27 8.46 -6.60
C THR A 14 0.14 8.24 -6.04
N ALA A 15 0.42 8.74 -4.83
CA ALA A 15 1.72 8.57 -4.19
C ALA A 15 2.10 7.10 -3.97
N LEU A 16 1.15 6.23 -3.59
CA LEU A 16 1.40 4.79 -3.48
C LEU A 16 1.75 4.14 -4.83
N ILE A 17 1.03 4.52 -5.89
CA ILE A 17 1.21 3.97 -7.23
C ILE A 17 2.55 4.39 -7.82
N ASP A 18 2.88 5.67 -7.72
CA ASP A 18 4.13 6.22 -8.24
C ASP A 18 5.31 5.63 -7.49
N ALA A 19 5.24 5.64 -6.14
CA ALA A 19 6.32 5.13 -5.33
C ALA A 19 6.52 3.61 -5.54
N PHE A 20 5.49 2.82 -5.84
CA PHE A 20 5.67 1.43 -6.24
C PHE A 20 6.35 1.30 -7.61
N SER A 21 5.87 2.07 -8.59
CA SER A 21 6.39 2.03 -9.97
C SER A 21 7.88 2.39 -10.02
N ASP A 22 8.31 3.40 -9.27
CA ASP A 22 9.70 3.86 -9.23
C ASP A 22 10.68 2.83 -8.67
N ARG A 23 10.20 1.90 -7.84
CA ARG A 23 11.05 1.00 -7.04
C ARG A 23 10.81 -0.47 -7.32
N LEU A 24 9.87 -0.83 -8.19
CA LEU A 24 9.50 -2.22 -8.47
C LEU A 24 10.72 -3.12 -8.74
N SER A 25 11.67 -2.64 -9.55
CA SER A 25 12.89 -3.37 -9.90
C SER A 25 13.87 -3.58 -8.74
N LEU A 26 13.74 -2.81 -7.66
CA LEU A 26 14.58 -2.86 -6.47
C LEU A 26 13.99 -3.74 -5.36
N LEU A 27 12.71 -4.13 -5.47
CA LEU A 27 12.03 -4.88 -4.42
C LEU A 27 12.48 -6.35 -4.41
N PRO A 28 12.94 -6.89 -3.26
CA PRO A 28 13.38 -8.28 -3.18
C PRO A 28 12.19 -9.24 -3.33
N GLY A 29 12.40 -10.45 -3.86
CA GLY A 29 11.36 -11.48 -3.93
C GLY A 29 11.54 -12.41 -5.13
N ASP A 30 10.82 -13.53 -5.10
CA ASP A 30 10.70 -14.46 -6.23
C ASP A 30 9.48 -14.12 -7.11
N GLY A 31 9.25 -14.94 -8.15
CA GLY A 31 8.10 -14.75 -9.04
C GLY A 31 6.74 -14.82 -8.34
N THR A 32 6.61 -15.59 -7.26
CA THR A 32 5.35 -15.66 -6.49
C THR A 32 5.10 -14.35 -5.74
N VAL A 33 6.16 -13.75 -5.19
CA VAL A 33 6.07 -12.43 -4.54
C VAL A 33 5.74 -11.34 -5.56
N MET A 34 6.28 -11.42 -6.78
CA MET A 34 5.95 -10.47 -7.86
C MET A 34 4.45 -10.50 -8.20
N LEU A 35 3.86 -11.68 -8.39
CA LEU A 35 2.42 -11.81 -8.67
C LEU A 35 1.55 -11.18 -7.57
N LYS A 36 1.89 -11.40 -6.30
CA LYS A 36 1.16 -10.79 -5.17
C LYS A 36 1.27 -9.26 -5.15
N ARG A 37 2.40 -8.71 -5.58
CA ARG A 37 2.59 -7.25 -5.68
C ARG A 37 1.78 -6.66 -6.82
N ASP A 38 1.73 -7.35 -7.95
CA ASP A 38 0.90 -6.95 -9.09
C ASP A 38 -0.59 -6.93 -8.70
N ASP A 39 -1.08 -7.98 -8.04
CA ASP A 39 -2.45 -8.02 -7.53
C ASP A 39 -2.74 -6.88 -6.55
N ALA A 40 -1.81 -6.60 -5.64
CA ALA A 40 -1.94 -5.54 -4.64
C ALA A 40 -1.96 -4.15 -5.27
N ILE A 41 -1.10 -3.87 -6.26
CA ILE A 41 -1.06 -2.56 -6.91
C ILE A 41 -2.28 -2.34 -7.79
N GLU A 42 -2.80 -3.36 -8.45
CA GLU A 42 -4.05 -3.27 -9.22
C GLU A 42 -5.25 -2.97 -8.30
N ALA A 43 -5.29 -3.55 -7.10
CA ALA A 43 -6.29 -3.19 -6.10
C ALA A 43 -6.21 -1.70 -5.71
N ILE A 44 -5.01 -1.16 -5.46
CA ILE A 44 -4.82 0.26 -5.15
C ILE A 44 -5.21 1.15 -6.34
N LYS A 45 -4.89 0.74 -7.58
CA LYS A 45 -5.26 1.45 -8.81
C LYS A 45 -6.78 1.56 -8.98
N SER A 46 -7.54 0.60 -8.46
CA SER A 46 -9.02 0.62 -8.40
C SER A 46 -9.59 1.57 -7.33
N GLY A 47 -8.74 2.03 -6.40
CA GLY A 47 -9.07 2.93 -5.31
C GLY A 47 -8.89 2.28 -3.94
N LEU A 48 -8.55 3.10 -2.94
CA LEU A 48 -8.51 2.66 -1.56
C LEU A 48 -9.92 2.31 -1.07
N PRO A 49 -10.02 1.34 -0.15
CA PRO A 49 -11.30 0.88 0.34
C PRO A 49 -12.04 1.96 1.11
N THR A 50 -13.37 1.93 0.96
CA THR A 50 -14.31 2.85 1.62
C THR A 50 -15.34 2.04 2.39
N ARG A 51 -16.19 2.71 3.19
CA ARG A 51 -17.29 2.07 3.95
C ARG A 51 -18.34 1.35 3.09
N ARG A 52 -18.30 1.52 1.76
CA ARG A 52 -19.18 0.81 0.81
C ARG A 52 -18.82 -0.67 0.68
N ILE A 53 -17.60 -1.04 1.02
CA ILE A 53 -17.14 -2.43 1.04
C ILE A 53 -17.44 -3.00 2.43
N GLU A 54 -18.12 -4.15 2.48
CA GLU A 54 -18.58 -4.76 3.74
C GLU A 54 -17.44 -4.98 4.75
N SER A 55 -16.30 -5.49 4.29
CA SER A 55 -15.12 -5.70 5.14
C SER A 55 -14.47 -4.40 5.66
N TRP A 56 -14.87 -3.23 5.14
CA TRP A 56 -14.38 -1.91 5.52
C TRP A 56 -15.49 -1.01 6.11
N HIS A 57 -16.63 -1.60 6.49
CA HIS A 57 -17.79 -0.84 6.96
C HIS A 57 -17.46 0.16 8.09
N TYR A 58 -16.54 -0.23 8.97
CA TYR A 58 -16.14 0.58 10.13
C TYR A 58 -14.87 1.42 9.90
N THR A 59 -14.16 1.23 8.79
CA THR A 59 -12.88 1.91 8.51
C THR A 59 -12.86 2.45 7.08
N ASP A 60 -12.88 3.77 6.93
CA ASP A 60 -12.76 4.42 5.62
C ASP A 60 -11.29 4.73 5.32
N LEU A 61 -10.55 3.78 4.76
CA LEU A 61 -9.12 3.97 4.52
C LEU A 61 -8.85 5.11 3.53
N ARG A 62 -9.65 5.21 2.45
CA ARG A 62 -9.52 6.29 1.47
C ARG A 62 -9.67 7.67 2.10
N ARG A 63 -10.59 7.83 3.05
CA ARG A 63 -10.75 9.09 3.80
C ARG A 63 -9.66 9.29 4.85
N LEU A 64 -9.21 8.23 5.52
CA LEU A 64 -8.24 8.31 6.61
C LEU A 64 -6.81 8.54 6.12
N LEU A 65 -6.43 8.00 4.96
CA LEU A 65 -5.10 8.13 4.38
C LEU A 65 -5.03 9.36 3.47
N SER A 66 -4.72 10.52 4.06
CA SER A 66 -4.63 11.79 3.32
C SER A 66 -3.35 11.97 2.52
N SER A 67 -2.24 11.40 2.99
CA SER A 67 -0.91 11.56 2.41
C SER A 67 -0.03 10.35 2.67
N VAL A 68 0.91 10.08 1.78
CA VAL A 68 1.96 9.08 1.95
C VAL A 68 3.30 9.80 1.91
N PRO A 69 4.16 9.63 2.93
CA PRO A 69 5.50 10.21 2.93
C PRO A 69 6.33 9.70 1.75
N GLU A 70 7.23 10.54 1.25
CA GLU A 70 8.22 10.13 0.26
C GLU A 70 9.15 9.05 0.82
N PHE A 71 9.72 8.25 -0.08
CA PHE A 71 10.70 7.25 0.30
C PHE A 71 12.04 7.92 0.65
N ASP A 72 12.53 7.64 1.86
CA ASP A 72 13.86 8.04 2.29
C ASP A 72 14.81 6.82 2.28
N PRO A 73 15.78 6.73 1.34
CA PRO A 73 16.74 5.62 1.31
C PRO A 73 17.71 5.63 2.50
N ALA A 74 17.84 6.75 3.21
CA ALA A 74 18.65 6.86 4.42
C ALA A 74 17.87 6.44 5.68
N ALA A 75 16.56 6.24 5.59
CA ALA A 75 15.75 5.78 6.71
C ALA A 75 16.08 4.31 7.04
N ALA A 76 16.89 4.11 8.07
CA ALA A 76 17.17 2.79 8.63
C ALA A 76 16.11 2.45 9.70
N PRO A 77 15.45 1.27 9.62
CA PRO A 77 14.55 0.84 10.68
C PRO A 77 15.34 0.66 11.98
N LYS A 78 14.83 1.25 13.06
CA LYS A 78 15.40 1.03 14.40
C LYS A 78 14.83 -0.28 14.94
N ALA A 79 15.70 -1.27 15.14
CA ALA A 79 15.31 -2.51 15.80
C ALA A 79 14.70 -2.22 17.19
N ILE A 80 13.53 -2.78 17.43
CA ILE A 80 12.83 -2.71 18.72
C ILE A 80 12.94 -4.06 19.44
N ALA A 81 12.75 -4.04 20.76
CA ALA A 81 12.69 -5.27 21.53
C ALA A 81 11.51 -6.16 21.04
N PRO A 82 11.65 -7.50 21.10
CA PRO A 82 10.54 -8.40 20.81
C PRO A 82 9.31 -8.04 21.65
N VAL A 83 8.12 -8.04 21.03
CA VAL A 83 6.85 -7.82 21.76
C VAL A 83 6.62 -8.95 22.78
N VAL A 84 7.02 -10.17 22.42
CA VAL A 84 7.01 -11.35 23.28
C VAL A 84 8.42 -11.90 23.36
N GLU A 85 8.89 -12.15 24.58
CA GLU A 85 10.23 -12.68 24.84
C GLU A 85 10.52 -13.94 24.02
N GLY A 86 11.69 -14.00 23.39
CA GLY A 86 12.09 -15.11 22.51
C GLY A 86 11.52 -15.08 21.09
N SER A 87 10.66 -14.12 20.73
CA SER A 87 10.14 -14.00 19.37
C SER A 87 11.16 -13.43 18.39
N ALA A 88 11.08 -13.88 17.13
CA ALA A 88 11.90 -13.33 16.05
C ALA A 88 11.52 -11.86 15.79
N VAL A 89 12.54 -11.00 15.74
CA VAL A 89 12.41 -9.62 15.25
C VAL A 89 13.01 -9.59 13.85
N LEU A 90 12.18 -9.29 12.86
CA LEU A 90 12.67 -9.10 11.50
C LEU A 90 13.41 -7.75 11.44
N PRO A 91 14.61 -7.71 10.82
CA PRO A 91 15.35 -6.46 10.61
C PRO A 91 14.63 -5.51 9.66
#